data_AF-A0A0C9XW72-F1
#
_entry.id   AF-A0A0C9XW72-F1
#
_cell.length_a   1.000
_cell.length_b   1.000
_cell.length_c   1.000
_cell.angle_alpha   90.00
_cell.angle_beta   90.00
_cell.angle_gamma   90.00
#
_symmetry.space_group_name_H-M   'P 1'
#
loop_
_entity.id
_entity.type
_entity.pdbx_description
1 polymer ?
#
loop_
_entity_poly.entity_id
_entity_poly.type
_entity_poly.pdbx_seq_one_letter_code
_entity_poly.pdbx_strand_id
1 'polypeptide(L)'
;MDDEHIPQSLVSTNYLPVETDIEKSSDPPHSKASTWRVKFYKYAPFAMHFFVTVLVATVCLGFLDGRTFNANSRRPQYQEVDGSLSHVTFFAPLQSDITTAVSLAATITRVAGGWWATGYIWRCIFVAMERGGISAKGVSQAISNRPPAPRHFTRKSNMVIIYITLFATFAFDYFSAALTGSFVWEAAVTQVPGKILLSGITDGITEKDSPILNPPGGNLEVNFNSGVTAMASASASIAWGTPQSNSMLNIAEPSTTFRRVINGAQYISTNSILANVNMPYFAVDAFEWVRDPHQVLTNKQLPLLSQNASEYNPFIVIGNGTGGLLPDAVWGYGPFTPVIPGPVLGDPHLLISETRLFTFRIWFPWSTPYYTIAPPCPQNFTIDPGSEVNFISGSDYSEGRDCFAIANVSYRAGVLSCQNCKIISPNVVEAQAPSECSIIGSFFSSDALGMAPVIAANFFLTDYAIPLNYGTRRNLAIELTSRAYQAGWAAFADLGTIGTNAVTVQIALPTLRAKTTHWRVYLWVALHLWVLVLGLLFTYIQSHCEHSWVDDPIMAVFWLDTRAALPRVSDPWQPGTEIRENEMLILEHNEAGQQSVQV
;
A
#
# COMPACT_ATOMS: atom_id res chain seq x y z
N MET A 1 -5.54 -45.51 -60.28
CA MET A 1 -6.35 -46.47 -61.04
C MET A 1 -7.00 -45.65 -62.13
N ASP A 2 -6.50 -45.92 -63.33
CA ASP A 2 -6.99 -45.57 -64.67
C ASP A 2 -6.88 -44.08 -65.02
N ASP A 3 -5.83 -43.71 -65.78
CA ASP A 3 -5.79 -43.70 -67.28
C ASP A 3 -6.66 -42.55 -67.82
N GLU A 4 -6.33 -41.76 -68.82
CA GLU A 4 -5.18 -41.50 -69.68
C GLU A 4 -5.68 -40.33 -70.60
N HIS A 5 -4.79 -39.66 -71.34
CA HIS A 5 -5.03 -38.84 -72.56
C HIS A 5 -4.67 -37.34 -72.48
N ILE A 6 -3.39 -37.10 -72.78
CA ILE A 6 -2.86 -36.04 -73.67
C ILE A 6 -3.09 -36.56 -75.12
N PRO A 7 -3.28 -35.78 -76.22
CA PRO A 7 -2.62 -34.51 -76.60
C PRO A 7 -3.51 -33.46 -77.33
N GLN A 8 -3.01 -32.22 -77.48
CA GLN A 8 -2.62 -31.68 -78.81
C GLN A 8 -2.31 -30.18 -78.75
N SER A 9 -1.13 -29.87 -79.27
CA SER A 9 -0.59 -28.57 -79.61
C SER A 9 -1.40 -27.90 -80.73
N LEU A 10 -1.68 -26.61 -80.60
CA LEU A 10 -1.82 -25.74 -81.76
C LEU A 10 -0.94 -24.49 -81.59
N VAL A 11 0.15 -24.50 -82.32
CA VAL A 11 0.99 -23.35 -82.62
C VAL A 11 0.19 -22.44 -83.55
N SER A 12 -0.01 -21.18 -83.15
CA SER A 12 -0.41 -20.10 -84.05
C SER A 12 0.66 -19.02 -84.01
N THR A 13 1.60 -19.15 -84.94
CA THR A 13 2.45 -18.05 -85.40
C THR A 13 1.63 -17.18 -86.35
N ASN A 14 1.34 -15.94 -85.96
CA ASN A 14 1.02 -14.89 -86.93
C ASN A 14 1.84 -13.64 -86.61
N TYR A 15 2.72 -13.34 -87.55
CA TYR A 15 3.46 -12.10 -87.69
C TYR A 15 2.50 -10.95 -88.05
N LEU A 16 2.64 -9.83 -87.32
CA LEU A 16 2.54 -8.40 -87.70
C LEU A 16 1.35 -7.90 -88.57
N PRO A 17 0.84 -6.69 -88.27
CA PRO A 17 1.48 -5.52 -88.87
C PRO A 17 1.85 -4.42 -87.88
N VAL A 18 2.98 -3.79 -88.20
CA VAL A 18 3.36 -2.45 -87.75
C VAL A 18 2.31 -1.48 -88.29
N GLU A 19 1.47 -0.95 -87.41
CA GLU A 19 0.63 0.21 -87.69
C GLU A 19 1.26 1.40 -86.96
N THR A 20 1.90 2.27 -87.73
CA THR A 20 2.40 3.56 -87.30
C THR A 20 1.24 4.54 -87.22
N ASP A 21 0.67 4.74 -86.03
CA ASP A 21 -0.19 5.89 -85.78
C ASP A 21 0.35 6.75 -84.63
N ILE A 22 0.86 7.91 -85.05
CA ILE A 22 1.22 9.05 -84.23
C ILE A 22 -0.11 9.69 -83.80
N GLU A 23 -0.60 9.34 -82.60
CA GLU A 23 -1.72 10.08 -82.00
C GLU A 23 -1.45 10.41 -80.53
N LYS A 24 -0.88 11.62 -80.37
CA LYS A 24 -1.19 12.60 -79.32
C LYS A 24 -1.21 12.06 -77.88
N SER A 25 0.00 12.04 -77.30
CA SER A 25 0.26 12.17 -75.86
C SER A 25 -0.71 13.18 -75.24
N SER A 26 -1.63 12.65 -74.45
CA SER A 26 -2.25 13.34 -73.33
C SER A 26 -1.87 12.52 -72.11
N ASP A 27 -0.77 12.92 -71.48
CA ASP A 27 -0.29 12.30 -70.26
C ASP A 27 -1.44 12.23 -69.25
N PRO A 28 -1.81 11.04 -68.75
CA PRO A 28 -2.80 10.94 -67.69
C PRO A 28 -2.27 11.77 -66.51
N PRO A 29 -3.12 12.60 -65.87
CA PRO A 29 -2.67 13.44 -64.77
C PRO A 29 -2.04 12.55 -63.72
N HIS A 30 -0.71 12.67 -63.55
CA HIS A 30 0.07 11.96 -62.55
C HIS A 30 -0.66 12.06 -61.22
N SER A 31 -1.31 10.96 -60.81
CA SER A 31 -2.12 10.95 -59.61
C SER A 31 -1.19 11.10 -58.41
N LYS A 32 -1.14 12.31 -57.84
CA LYS A 32 -0.39 12.62 -56.61
C LYS A 32 -0.78 11.76 -55.39
N ALA A 33 -1.78 10.89 -55.54
CA ALA A 33 -2.25 9.96 -54.51
C ALA A 33 -1.26 8.79 -54.23
N SER A 34 -0.36 8.46 -55.16
CA SER A 34 0.58 7.32 -55.00
C SER A 34 1.71 7.61 -53.99
N THR A 35 2.33 8.79 -54.06
CA THR A 35 3.50 9.14 -53.24
C THR A 35 3.19 9.36 -51.77
N TRP A 36 1.96 9.77 -51.43
CA TRP A 36 1.56 9.93 -50.03
C TRP A 36 1.37 8.59 -49.31
N ARG A 37 0.77 7.59 -49.98
CA ARG A 37 0.61 6.24 -49.42
C ARG A 37 1.97 5.61 -49.10
N VAL A 38 2.94 5.72 -50.00
CA VAL A 38 4.31 5.21 -49.78
C VAL A 38 4.99 5.90 -48.59
N LYS A 39 4.86 7.23 -48.48
CA LYS A 39 5.38 7.97 -47.31
C LYS A 39 4.66 7.63 -46.01
N PHE A 40 3.36 7.34 -46.05
CA PHE A 40 2.60 6.94 -44.87
C PHE A 40 3.07 5.57 -44.36
N TYR A 41 3.14 4.55 -45.23
CA TYR A 41 3.65 3.23 -44.85
C TYR A 41 5.12 3.26 -44.37
N LYS A 42 5.92 4.24 -44.84
CA LYS A 42 7.29 4.46 -44.34
C LYS A 42 7.35 4.79 -42.86
N TYR A 43 6.56 5.79 -42.45
CA TYR A 43 6.71 6.43 -41.15
C TYR A 43 5.63 5.99 -40.16
N ALA A 44 4.58 5.30 -40.62
CA ALA A 44 3.52 4.78 -39.76
C ALA A 44 4.06 3.90 -38.62
N PRO A 45 5.02 2.98 -38.83
CA PRO A 45 5.61 2.19 -37.74
C PRO A 45 6.33 3.04 -36.68
N PHE A 46 7.00 4.13 -37.08
CA PHE A 46 7.67 5.06 -36.15
C PHE A 46 6.65 5.83 -35.30
N ALA A 47 5.63 6.38 -35.96
CA ALA A 47 4.55 7.10 -35.29
C ALA A 47 3.79 6.17 -34.32
N MET A 48 3.53 4.92 -34.75
CA MET A 48 2.89 3.91 -33.92
C MET A 48 3.75 3.54 -32.71
N HIS A 49 5.06 3.29 -32.90
CA HIS A 49 5.96 2.96 -31.79
C HIS A 49 6.04 4.12 -30.77
N PHE A 50 6.19 5.35 -31.23
CA PHE A 50 6.18 6.53 -30.36
C PHE A 50 4.85 6.66 -29.61
N PHE A 51 3.72 6.59 -30.32
CA PHE A 51 2.40 6.71 -29.72
C PHE A 51 2.14 5.64 -28.66
N VAL A 52 2.45 4.37 -28.97
CA VAL A 52 2.29 3.27 -28.01
C VAL A 52 3.20 3.49 -26.79
N THR A 53 4.44 3.92 -26.99
CA THR A 53 5.37 4.21 -25.88
C THR A 53 4.80 5.28 -24.94
N VAL A 54 4.33 6.40 -25.50
CA VAL A 54 3.73 7.50 -24.73
C VAL A 54 2.44 7.06 -24.02
N LEU A 55 1.58 6.31 -24.71
CA LEU A 55 0.33 5.80 -24.14
C LEU A 55 0.60 4.89 -22.93
N VAL A 56 1.51 3.93 -23.08
CA VAL A 56 1.88 3.00 -22.01
C VAL A 56 2.47 3.74 -20.81
N ALA A 57 3.40 4.67 -21.04
CA ALA A 57 3.97 5.47 -19.96
C ALA A 57 2.91 6.30 -19.22
N THR A 58 1.98 6.91 -19.97
CA THR A 58 0.88 7.70 -19.41
C THR A 58 -0.05 6.85 -18.55
N VAL A 59 -0.40 5.65 -19.02
CA VAL A 59 -1.24 4.71 -18.24
C VAL A 59 -0.51 4.25 -16.98
N CYS A 60 0.78 3.90 -17.07
CA CYS A 60 1.55 3.41 -15.91
C CYS A 60 1.73 4.49 -14.84
N LEU A 61 2.04 5.72 -15.23
CA LEU A 61 2.30 6.82 -14.29
C LEU A 61 1.04 7.53 -13.83
N GLY A 62 0.05 7.70 -14.72
CA GLY A 62 -1.15 8.50 -14.43
C GLY A 62 -2.36 7.69 -13.97
N PHE A 63 -2.48 6.43 -14.40
CA PHE A 63 -3.67 5.62 -14.09
C PHE A 63 -3.39 4.49 -13.10
N LEU A 64 -2.26 3.78 -13.24
CA LEU A 64 -1.96 2.63 -12.39
C LEU A 64 -1.33 3.02 -11.05
N ASP A 65 -0.48 4.05 -11.02
CA ASP A 65 0.23 4.44 -9.80
C ASP A 65 -0.75 4.88 -8.69
N GLY A 66 -0.58 4.30 -7.50
CA GLY A 66 -1.42 4.56 -6.33
C GLY A 66 -2.80 3.89 -6.35
N ARG A 67 -3.22 3.24 -7.45
CA ARG A 67 -4.52 2.54 -7.49
C ARG A 67 -4.48 1.18 -6.82
N THR A 68 -5.61 0.80 -6.24
CA THR A 68 -5.81 -0.48 -5.56
C THR A 68 -6.52 -1.49 -6.46
N PHE A 69 -6.06 -2.74 -6.42
CA PHE A 69 -6.54 -3.85 -7.21
C PHE A 69 -6.77 -5.07 -6.32
N ASN A 70 -7.67 -5.96 -6.72
CA ASN A 70 -7.93 -7.17 -5.96
C ASN A 70 -6.83 -8.21 -6.22
N ALA A 71 -6.42 -8.95 -5.19
CA ALA A 71 -5.41 -10.00 -5.34
C ALA A 71 -6.00 -11.28 -5.94
N ASN A 72 -7.08 -11.80 -5.35
CA ASN A 72 -7.52 -13.19 -5.57
C ASN A 72 -8.85 -13.35 -6.29
N SER A 73 -9.75 -12.35 -6.21
CA SER A 73 -11.08 -12.43 -6.81
C SER A 73 -11.52 -11.10 -7.40
N ARG A 74 -12.13 -11.17 -8.59
CA ARG A 74 -12.72 -10.00 -9.27
C ARG A 74 -13.93 -9.44 -8.52
N ARG A 75 -14.57 -10.29 -7.71
CA ARG A 75 -15.63 -9.96 -6.74
C ARG A 75 -15.24 -10.58 -5.40
N PRO A 76 -14.40 -9.90 -4.61
CA PRO A 76 -13.95 -10.44 -3.34
C PRO A 76 -15.15 -10.71 -2.44
N GLN A 77 -15.04 -11.82 -1.71
CA GLN A 77 -15.97 -12.17 -0.65
C GLN A 77 -15.56 -11.42 0.61
N TYR A 78 -16.54 -11.01 1.39
CA TYR A 78 -16.34 -10.43 2.69
C TYR A 78 -17.39 -10.94 3.66
N GLN A 79 -17.01 -10.95 4.93
CA GLN A 79 -17.90 -11.36 6.00
C GLN A 79 -18.69 -10.14 6.47
N GLU A 80 -20.00 -10.27 6.49
CA GLU A 80 -20.92 -9.28 7.06
C GLU A 80 -20.94 -9.38 8.58
N VAL A 81 -21.63 -8.43 9.21
CA VAL A 81 -21.72 -8.33 10.67
C VAL A 81 -22.32 -9.58 11.33
N ASP A 82 -23.25 -10.26 10.68
CA ASP A 82 -23.87 -11.49 11.18
C ASP A 82 -23.05 -12.76 10.90
N GLY A 83 -21.87 -12.60 10.31
CA GLY A 83 -20.99 -13.70 9.91
C GLY A 83 -21.31 -14.29 8.53
N SER A 84 -22.37 -13.83 7.85
CA SER A 84 -22.71 -14.27 6.50
C SER A 84 -21.69 -13.77 5.47
N LEU A 85 -21.56 -14.48 4.35
CA LEU A 85 -20.64 -14.09 3.27
C LEU A 85 -21.38 -13.31 2.19
N SER A 86 -20.93 -12.08 1.95
CA SER A 86 -21.37 -11.22 0.87
C SER A 86 -20.28 -11.08 -0.20
N HIS A 87 -20.69 -10.70 -1.41
CA HIS A 87 -19.79 -10.29 -2.48
C HIS A 87 -19.92 -8.80 -2.76
N VAL A 88 -18.80 -8.21 -3.16
CA VAL A 88 -18.80 -6.88 -3.78
C VAL A 88 -19.61 -6.90 -5.08
N THR A 89 -20.47 -5.90 -5.25
CA THR A 89 -21.36 -5.78 -6.42
C THR A 89 -20.62 -5.41 -7.69
N PHE A 90 -19.57 -4.60 -7.57
CA PHE A 90 -18.75 -4.17 -8.69
C PHE A 90 -17.64 -5.18 -9.03
N PHE A 91 -17.33 -5.23 -10.32
CA PHE A 91 -16.20 -5.99 -10.84
C PHE A 91 -14.96 -5.12 -10.83
N ALA A 92 -13.86 -5.60 -10.25
CA ALA A 92 -12.57 -4.92 -10.32
C ALA A 92 -11.49 -5.86 -10.90
N PRO A 93 -10.56 -5.33 -11.70
CA PRO A 93 -9.48 -6.12 -12.27
C PRO A 93 -8.55 -6.66 -11.19
N LEU A 94 -8.00 -7.85 -11.46
CA LEU A 94 -7.01 -8.48 -10.58
C LEU A 94 -5.63 -7.87 -10.78
N GLN A 95 -4.78 -8.03 -9.76
CA GLN A 95 -3.34 -7.82 -9.89
C GLN A 95 -2.77 -8.51 -11.14
N SER A 96 -3.13 -9.78 -11.34
CA SER A 96 -2.69 -10.60 -12.47
C SER A 96 -3.18 -10.07 -13.82
N ASP A 97 -4.41 -9.52 -13.88
CA ASP A 97 -4.96 -8.89 -15.08
C ASP A 97 -4.11 -7.66 -15.47
N ILE A 98 -3.74 -6.83 -14.48
CA ILE A 98 -2.92 -5.64 -14.69
C ILE A 98 -1.49 -6.01 -15.11
N THR A 99 -0.83 -6.95 -14.43
CA THR A 99 0.53 -7.39 -14.82
C THR A 99 0.55 -8.00 -16.21
N THR A 100 -0.51 -8.72 -16.59
CA THR A 100 -0.66 -9.29 -17.93
C THR A 100 -0.85 -8.18 -18.97
N ALA A 101 -1.70 -7.19 -18.70
CA ALA A 101 -1.91 -6.05 -19.59
C ALA A 101 -0.63 -5.24 -19.80
N VAL A 102 0.15 -5.01 -18.75
CA VAL A 102 1.46 -4.34 -18.84
C VAL A 102 2.45 -5.17 -19.66
N SER A 103 2.50 -6.49 -19.46
CA SER A 103 3.39 -7.38 -20.21
C SER A 103 3.00 -7.47 -21.69
N LEU A 104 1.70 -7.49 -21.99
CA LEU A 104 1.17 -7.41 -23.34
C LEU A 104 1.51 -6.07 -23.99
N ALA A 105 1.34 -4.96 -23.27
CA ALA A 105 1.69 -3.63 -23.75
C ALA A 105 3.19 -3.48 -24.04
N ALA A 106 4.05 -4.04 -23.19
CA ALA A 106 5.49 -4.13 -23.43
C ALA A 106 5.77 -4.92 -24.72
N THR A 107 5.08 -6.05 -24.91
CA THR A 107 5.21 -6.89 -26.12
C THR A 107 4.73 -6.17 -27.38
N ILE A 108 3.61 -5.44 -27.33
CA ILE A 108 3.10 -4.65 -28.47
C ILE A 108 4.09 -3.54 -28.81
N THR A 109 4.62 -2.83 -27.81
CA THR A 109 5.66 -1.81 -28.02
C THR A 109 6.89 -2.44 -28.67
N ARG A 110 7.26 -3.65 -28.23
CA ARG A 110 8.34 -4.44 -28.81
C ARG A 110 8.08 -4.79 -30.28
N VAL A 111 6.92 -5.35 -30.60
CA VAL A 111 6.56 -5.68 -31.99
C VAL A 111 6.53 -4.43 -32.88
N ALA A 112 5.98 -3.32 -32.39
CA ALA A 112 5.96 -2.05 -33.12
C ALA A 112 7.38 -1.53 -33.41
N GLY A 113 8.30 -1.62 -32.44
CA GLY A 113 9.70 -1.27 -32.67
C GLY A 113 10.44 -2.25 -33.57
N GLY A 114 10.18 -3.55 -33.44
CA GLY A 114 10.75 -4.62 -34.28
C GLY A 114 10.34 -4.52 -35.75
N TRP A 115 9.10 -4.11 -36.02
CA TRP A 115 8.59 -3.91 -37.38
C TRP A 115 9.48 -2.92 -38.14
N TRP A 116 9.74 -1.75 -37.58
CA TRP A 116 10.56 -0.76 -38.28
C TRP A 116 12.06 -1.08 -38.20
N ALA A 117 12.53 -1.66 -37.10
CA ALA A 117 13.92 -2.09 -36.94
C ALA A 117 14.35 -3.09 -38.03
N THR A 118 13.50 -4.05 -38.38
CA THR A 118 13.81 -5.04 -39.43
C THR A 118 14.03 -4.39 -40.78
N GLY A 119 13.10 -3.51 -41.19
CA GLY A 119 13.25 -2.75 -42.43
C GLY A 119 14.48 -1.83 -42.42
N TYR A 120 14.85 -1.34 -41.24
CA TYR A 120 16.01 -0.49 -41.05
C TYR A 120 17.34 -1.25 -41.16
N ILE A 121 17.44 -2.45 -40.58
CA ILE A 121 18.65 -3.29 -40.64
C ILE A 121 18.99 -3.62 -42.10
N TRP A 122 17.99 -4.01 -42.91
CA TRP A 122 18.20 -4.26 -44.33
C TRP A 122 18.69 -3.01 -45.07
N ARG A 123 18.13 -1.84 -44.76
CA ARG A 123 18.59 -0.57 -45.35
C ARG A 123 20.00 -0.21 -44.93
N CYS A 124 20.39 -0.49 -43.69
CA CYS A 124 21.77 -0.29 -43.24
C CYS A 124 22.74 -1.10 -44.08
N ILE A 125 22.39 -2.36 -44.37
CA ILE A 125 23.19 -3.25 -45.21
C ILE A 125 23.24 -2.71 -46.65
N PHE A 126 22.13 -2.24 -47.22
CA PHE A 126 22.11 -1.65 -48.56
C PHE A 126 22.97 -0.39 -48.68
N VAL A 127 22.82 0.57 -47.75
CA VAL A 127 23.65 1.79 -47.72
C VAL A 127 25.13 1.45 -47.53
N ALA A 128 25.43 0.41 -46.74
CA ALA A 128 26.79 -0.08 -46.60
C ALA A 128 27.32 -0.70 -47.90
N MET A 129 26.50 -1.43 -48.65
CA MET A 129 26.90 -1.99 -49.96
C MET A 129 27.11 -0.91 -51.02
N GLU A 130 26.18 0.04 -51.13
CA GLU A 130 26.22 1.14 -52.10
C GLU A 130 27.48 1.98 -51.97
N ARG A 131 27.90 2.29 -50.74
CA ARG A 131 29.11 3.09 -50.47
C ARG A 131 30.41 2.27 -50.51
N GLY A 132 30.38 1.06 -51.07
CA GLY A 132 31.50 0.11 -51.07
C GLY A 132 31.98 -0.27 -49.66
N GLY A 133 31.12 -0.04 -48.67
CA GLY A 133 31.41 -0.06 -47.24
C GLY A 133 31.41 -1.43 -46.59
N ILE A 134 30.81 -2.45 -47.22
CA ILE A 134 30.76 -3.84 -46.73
C ILE A 134 31.07 -4.83 -47.87
N SER A 135 31.88 -5.85 -47.61
CA SER A 135 32.19 -6.89 -48.60
C SER A 135 31.05 -7.91 -48.75
N ALA A 136 30.98 -8.60 -49.90
CA ALA A 136 30.00 -9.67 -50.14
C ALA A 136 30.03 -10.77 -49.06
N LYS A 137 31.22 -11.08 -48.53
CA LYS A 137 31.38 -12.03 -47.41
C LYS A 137 30.81 -11.48 -46.10
N GLY A 138 30.88 -10.16 -45.87
CA GLY A 138 30.22 -9.49 -44.75
C GLY A 138 28.69 -9.51 -44.88
N VAL A 139 28.16 -9.31 -46.09
CA VAL A 139 26.72 -9.41 -46.36
C VAL A 139 26.21 -10.83 -46.17
N SER A 140 26.94 -11.83 -46.69
CA SER A 140 26.64 -13.25 -46.46
C SER A 140 26.68 -13.62 -44.97
N GLN A 141 27.60 -13.05 -44.19
CA GLN A 141 27.59 -13.18 -42.73
C GLN A 141 26.31 -12.60 -42.13
N ALA A 142 25.94 -11.37 -42.50
CA ALA A 142 24.72 -10.74 -42.00
C ALA A 142 23.45 -11.55 -42.33
N ILE A 143 23.34 -12.09 -43.54
CA ILE A 143 22.24 -12.96 -43.98
C ILE A 143 22.20 -14.28 -43.21
N SER A 144 23.37 -14.81 -42.82
CA SER A 144 23.47 -16.03 -42.01
C SER A 144 23.33 -15.79 -40.49
N ASN A 145 22.73 -14.65 -40.10
CA ASN A 145 22.56 -14.22 -38.70
C ASN A 145 23.88 -14.08 -37.93
N ARG A 146 25.00 -13.84 -38.63
CA ARG A 146 26.31 -13.58 -38.01
C ARG A 146 26.67 -12.11 -38.16
N PRO A 147 27.10 -11.42 -37.10
CA PRO A 147 27.54 -10.04 -37.23
C PRO A 147 28.73 -9.97 -38.20
N PRO A 148 28.70 -9.09 -39.21
CA PRO A 148 29.78 -8.98 -40.18
C PRO A 148 31.08 -8.57 -39.48
N ALA A 149 32.14 -9.37 -39.63
CA ALA A 149 33.41 -9.10 -38.96
C ALA A 149 33.98 -7.71 -39.37
N PRO A 150 34.63 -6.97 -38.46
CA PRO A 150 35.15 -5.62 -38.72
C PRO A 150 35.99 -5.49 -40.01
N ARG A 151 36.76 -6.53 -40.34
CA ARG A 151 37.58 -6.63 -41.55
C ARG A 151 36.81 -6.57 -42.86
N HIS A 152 35.50 -6.80 -42.82
CA HIS A 152 34.63 -6.75 -44.00
C HIS A 152 34.06 -5.36 -44.26
N PHE A 153 34.37 -4.37 -43.40
CA PHE A 153 34.01 -2.97 -43.62
C PHE A 153 35.20 -2.15 -44.12
N THR A 154 35.06 -1.51 -45.29
CA THR A 154 36.12 -0.63 -45.84
C THR A 154 36.13 0.75 -45.20
N ARG A 155 34.97 1.21 -44.68
CA ARG A 155 34.79 2.53 -44.04
C ARG A 155 34.35 2.41 -42.58
N LYS A 156 35.24 2.76 -41.66
CA LYS A 156 35.03 2.65 -40.20
C LYS A 156 33.81 3.41 -39.67
N SER A 157 33.45 4.57 -40.26
CA SER A 157 32.28 5.36 -39.80
C SER A 157 30.95 4.64 -40.02
N ASN A 158 30.79 3.93 -41.13
CA ASN A 158 29.56 3.20 -41.46
C ASN A 158 29.42 1.97 -40.56
N MET A 159 30.55 1.31 -40.26
CA MET A 159 30.61 0.21 -39.31
C MET A 159 30.06 0.63 -37.94
N VAL A 160 30.51 1.77 -37.39
CA VAL A 160 30.06 2.24 -36.06
C VAL A 160 28.54 2.42 -36.02
N ILE A 161 27.94 3.04 -37.04
CA ILE A 161 26.49 3.26 -37.09
C ILE A 161 25.74 1.93 -37.15
N ILE A 162 26.15 1.00 -38.00
CA ILE A 162 25.52 -0.32 -38.15
C ILE A 162 25.60 -1.12 -36.85
N TYR A 163 26.76 -1.13 -36.19
CA TYR A 163 26.94 -1.81 -34.91
C TYR A 163 26.11 -1.16 -33.79
N ILE A 164 26.02 0.17 -33.73
CA ILE A 164 25.15 0.88 -32.76
C ILE A 164 23.68 0.53 -33.00
N THR A 165 23.23 0.53 -34.26
CA THR A 165 21.87 0.14 -34.60
C THR A 165 21.61 -1.31 -34.22
N LEU A 166 22.47 -2.26 -34.63
CA LEU A 166 22.29 -3.68 -34.31
C LEU A 166 22.25 -3.92 -32.80
N PHE A 167 23.13 -3.25 -32.06
CA PHE A 167 23.13 -3.28 -30.62
C PHE A 167 21.85 -2.69 -30.02
N ALA A 168 21.38 -1.54 -30.52
CA ALA A 168 20.14 -0.92 -30.07
C ALA A 168 18.92 -1.82 -30.34
N THR A 169 18.86 -2.48 -31.51
CA THR A 169 17.79 -3.42 -31.86
C THR A 169 17.84 -4.71 -31.05
N PHE A 170 19.03 -5.14 -30.64
CA PHE A 170 19.20 -6.29 -29.74
C PHE A 170 18.83 -5.93 -28.29
N ALA A 171 19.33 -4.81 -27.78
CA ALA A 171 19.06 -4.33 -26.43
C ALA A 171 17.57 -4.07 -26.19
N PHE A 172 16.86 -3.70 -27.25
CA PHE A 172 15.43 -3.43 -27.26
C PHE A 172 14.57 -4.63 -26.78
N ASP A 173 15.01 -5.88 -27.00
CA ASP A 173 14.30 -7.06 -26.46
C ASP A 173 14.26 -7.06 -24.92
N TYR A 174 15.24 -6.44 -24.27
CA TYR A 174 15.37 -6.39 -22.82
C TYR A 174 14.68 -5.19 -22.17
N PHE A 175 14.24 -4.19 -22.94
CA PHE A 175 13.61 -2.99 -22.38
C PHE A 175 12.33 -3.33 -21.61
N SER A 176 11.59 -4.35 -22.05
CA SER A 176 10.37 -4.82 -21.39
C SER A 176 10.56 -5.14 -19.91
N ALA A 177 11.75 -5.61 -19.51
CA ALA A 177 12.08 -5.91 -18.11
C ALA A 177 12.09 -4.66 -17.23
N ALA A 178 12.47 -3.49 -17.76
CA ALA A 178 12.41 -2.23 -17.03
C ALA A 178 10.96 -1.82 -16.74
N LEU A 179 10.05 -2.03 -17.69
CA LEU A 179 8.63 -1.72 -17.52
C LEU A 179 7.94 -2.72 -16.59
N THR A 180 8.09 -4.03 -16.80
CA THR A 180 7.44 -5.04 -15.95
C THR A 180 7.99 -5.01 -14.52
N GLY A 181 9.29 -4.73 -14.36
CA GLY A 181 9.91 -4.52 -13.05
C GLY A 181 9.59 -3.17 -12.42
N SER A 182 8.85 -2.26 -13.06
CA SER A 182 8.51 -0.96 -12.47
C SER A 182 7.42 -1.03 -11.40
N PHE A 183 6.66 -2.13 -11.33
CA PHE A 183 5.53 -2.27 -10.42
C PHE A 183 5.94 -2.99 -9.13
N VAL A 184 5.61 -2.37 -8.00
CA VAL A 184 5.64 -2.99 -6.68
C VAL A 184 4.22 -3.03 -6.15
N TRP A 185 3.83 -4.18 -5.59
CA TRP A 185 2.51 -4.38 -5.01
C TRP A 185 2.61 -4.20 -3.50
N GLU A 186 1.97 -3.16 -2.97
CA GLU A 186 1.92 -2.88 -1.54
C GLU A 186 0.56 -3.32 -0.97
N ALA A 187 0.54 -3.89 0.23
CA ALA A 187 -0.70 -4.22 0.91
C ALA A 187 -1.52 -2.94 1.16
N ALA A 188 -2.78 -2.97 0.79
CA ALA A 188 -3.71 -1.86 0.95
C ALA A 188 -5.08 -2.37 1.40
N VAL A 189 -5.95 -1.43 1.74
CA VAL A 189 -7.33 -1.72 2.14
C VAL A 189 -8.26 -0.83 1.33
N THR A 190 -9.33 -1.43 0.82
CA THR A 190 -10.43 -0.71 0.19
C THR A 190 -11.67 -0.90 1.05
N GLN A 191 -12.37 0.21 1.35
CA GLN A 191 -13.59 0.19 2.15
C GLN A 191 -14.80 -0.07 1.26
N VAL A 192 -15.69 -0.96 1.68
CA VAL A 192 -16.95 -1.26 0.98
C VAL A 192 -18.10 -1.18 1.97
N PRO A 193 -19.22 -0.51 1.65
CA PRO A 193 -20.35 -0.45 2.57
C PRO A 193 -20.89 -1.86 2.83
N GLY A 194 -21.00 -2.24 4.10
CA GLY A 194 -21.67 -3.45 4.54
C GLY A 194 -23.18 -3.35 4.29
N LYS A 195 -23.82 -4.49 4.03
CA LYS A 195 -25.27 -4.53 3.76
C LYS A 195 -26.08 -4.64 5.05
N ILE A 196 -25.48 -5.25 6.07
CA ILE A 196 -26.10 -5.49 7.37
C ILE A 196 -25.58 -4.45 8.34
N LEU A 197 -26.51 -3.74 9.00
CA LEU A 197 -26.17 -2.80 10.05
C LEU A 197 -25.70 -3.57 11.29
N LEU A 198 -24.68 -3.04 11.96
CA LEU A 198 -24.27 -3.57 13.25
C LEU A 198 -25.24 -3.07 14.32
N SER A 199 -26.13 -3.94 14.76
CA SER A 199 -27.06 -3.70 15.86
C SER A 199 -26.45 -4.11 17.20
N GLY A 200 -27.13 -3.79 18.30
CA GLY A 200 -26.66 -4.18 19.63
C GLY A 200 -25.59 -3.26 20.22
N ILE A 201 -25.24 -2.15 19.55
CA ILE A 201 -24.31 -1.18 20.12
C ILE A 201 -25.06 -0.25 21.07
N THR A 202 -24.65 -0.25 22.33
CA THR A 202 -25.17 0.66 23.34
C THR A 202 -24.57 2.05 23.16
N ASP A 203 -25.41 3.08 23.23
CA ASP A 203 -24.99 4.46 23.05
C ASP A 203 -24.37 5.07 24.31
N GLY A 204 -24.73 4.55 25.49
CA GLY A 204 -24.27 5.04 26.79
C GLY A 204 -24.67 6.49 27.09
N ILE A 205 -25.63 7.06 26.34
CA ILE A 205 -26.09 8.44 26.50
C ILE A 205 -27.56 8.52 26.91
N THR A 206 -28.40 7.56 26.52
CA THR A 206 -29.81 7.60 26.90
C THR A 206 -30.05 6.86 28.21
N GLU A 207 -30.38 7.61 29.26
CA GLU A 207 -31.00 7.06 30.46
C GLU A 207 -32.44 6.68 30.07
N LYS A 208 -32.64 5.43 29.64
CA LYS A 208 -33.97 4.82 29.78
C LYS A 208 -34.13 4.48 31.23
N ASP A 209 -35.29 4.78 31.81
CA ASP A 209 -35.77 4.34 33.13
C ASP A 209 -35.40 2.88 33.39
N SER A 210 -34.15 2.65 33.77
CA SER A 210 -33.59 1.33 33.86
C SER A 210 -33.90 0.92 35.28
N PRO A 211 -34.76 -0.09 35.50
CA PRO A 211 -35.10 -0.55 36.85
C PRO A 211 -33.86 -1.06 37.62
N ILE A 212 -32.69 -1.12 36.98
CA ILE A 212 -31.40 -1.46 37.55
C ILE A 212 -30.82 -0.34 38.42
N LEU A 213 -31.04 0.95 38.08
CA LEU A 213 -30.51 2.07 38.89
C LEU A 213 -31.39 2.40 40.11
N ASN A 214 -32.65 2.01 40.09
CA ASN A 214 -33.57 2.15 41.22
C ASN A 214 -34.26 0.82 41.52
N PRO A 215 -33.51 -0.22 41.92
CA PRO A 215 -34.11 -1.50 42.23
C PRO A 215 -34.96 -1.33 43.51
N PRO A 216 -36.23 -1.78 43.52
CA PRO A 216 -37.03 -1.81 44.73
C PRO A 216 -36.47 -2.90 45.68
N GLY A 217 -35.40 -2.56 46.40
CA GLY A 217 -34.67 -3.43 47.33
C GLY A 217 -33.16 -3.39 47.11
N GLY A 218 -32.43 -2.76 48.05
CA GLY A 218 -30.99 -2.42 47.95
C GLY A 218 -29.97 -3.57 47.79
N ASN A 219 -30.40 -4.82 47.62
CA ASN A 219 -29.49 -5.95 47.39
C ASN A 219 -29.06 -6.10 45.92
N LEU A 220 -29.70 -5.40 44.98
CA LEU A 220 -29.36 -5.51 43.55
C LEU A 220 -28.11 -4.70 43.17
N GLU A 221 -27.80 -3.63 43.91
CA GLU A 221 -26.71 -2.68 43.61
C GLU A 221 -25.32 -3.33 43.73
N VAL A 222 -25.09 -4.12 44.78
CA VAL A 222 -23.81 -4.83 45.01
C VAL A 222 -23.49 -5.82 43.87
N ASN A 223 -24.51 -6.51 43.36
CA ASN A 223 -24.32 -7.45 42.24
C ASN A 223 -24.00 -6.71 40.93
N PHE A 224 -24.55 -5.51 40.73
CA PHE A 224 -24.31 -4.72 39.51
C PHE A 224 -22.86 -4.25 39.41
N ASN A 225 -22.32 -3.65 40.48
CA ASN A 225 -20.94 -3.14 40.46
C ASN A 225 -19.89 -4.26 40.32
N SER A 226 -20.13 -5.43 40.92
CA SER A 226 -19.26 -6.59 40.72
C SER A 226 -19.30 -7.09 39.27
N GLY A 227 -20.48 -7.09 38.64
CA GLY A 227 -20.67 -7.39 37.21
C GLY A 227 -19.96 -6.38 36.30
N VAL A 228 -20.10 -5.08 36.59
CA VAL A 228 -19.40 -4.01 35.86
C VAL A 228 -17.89 -4.18 35.97
N THR A 229 -17.38 -4.42 37.17
CA THR A 229 -15.94 -4.62 37.40
C THR A 229 -15.41 -5.80 36.59
N ALA A 230 -16.11 -6.93 36.62
CA ALA A 230 -15.73 -8.13 35.87
C ALA A 230 -15.78 -7.91 34.35
N MET A 231 -16.83 -7.26 33.84
CA MET A 231 -16.98 -6.95 32.42
C MET A 231 -15.95 -5.93 31.94
N ALA A 232 -15.71 -4.86 32.71
CA ALA A 232 -14.69 -3.86 32.40
C ALA A 232 -13.30 -4.48 32.35
N SER A 233 -12.97 -5.30 33.35
CA SER A 233 -11.73 -6.08 33.43
C SER A 233 -11.53 -6.93 32.17
N ALA A 234 -12.51 -7.75 31.80
CA ALA A 234 -12.45 -8.60 30.60
C ALA A 234 -12.33 -7.79 29.30
N SER A 235 -13.12 -6.71 29.18
CA SER A 235 -13.07 -5.81 28.03
C SER A 235 -11.71 -5.13 27.89
N ALA A 236 -11.10 -4.71 29.00
CA ALA A 236 -9.76 -4.14 29.00
C ALA A 236 -8.70 -5.17 28.57
N SER A 237 -8.81 -6.43 29.00
CA SER A 237 -7.93 -7.51 28.54
C SER A 237 -8.02 -7.69 27.02
N ILE A 238 -9.21 -7.60 26.43
CA ILE A 238 -9.38 -7.72 24.98
C ILE A 238 -8.83 -6.47 24.26
N ALA A 239 -9.18 -5.28 24.74
CA ALA A 239 -8.82 -4.01 24.10
C ALA A 239 -7.32 -3.68 24.17
N TRP A 240 -6.64 -4.12 25.23
CA TRP A 240 -5.25 -3.74 25.53
C TRP A 240 -4.31 -4.92 25.77
N GLY A 241 -4.82 -6.15 25.91
CA GLY A 241 -4.00 -7.35 26.12
C GLY A 241 -3.44 -7.95 24.83
N THR A 242 -3.89 -7.53 23.65
CA THR A 242 -3.23 -7.91 22.38
C THR A 242 -1.90 -7.17 22.28
N PRO A 243 -0.75 -7.88 22.16
CA PRO A 243 0.55 -7.24 22.04
C PRO A 243 0.56 -6.38 20.79
N GLN A 244 0.61 -5.05 20.97
CA GLN A 244 0.70 -4.12 19.86
C GLN A 244 2.01 -4.38 19.11
N SER A 245 1.92 -4.56 17.79
CA SER A 245 3.06 -4.87 16.92
C SER A 245 4.08 -3.74 16.93
N ASN A 246 5.23 -3.97 17.57
CA ASN A 246 6.58 -3.38 17.43
C ASN A 246 6.78 -1.86 17.31
N SER A 247 5.73 -1.05 17.18
CA SER A 247 5.78 0.39 16.93
C SER A 247 5.75 1.23 18.23
N MET A 248 5.66 0.58 19.39
CA MET A 248 5.50 1.23 20.70
C MET A 248 6.82 1.53 21.43
N LEU A 249 7.98 1.42 20.77
CA LEU A 249 9.27 1.67 21.43
C LEU A 249 9.54 3.16 21.73
N ASN A 250 8.73 4.11 21.23
CA ASN A 250 9.03 5.55 21.32
C ASN A 250 7.86 6.44 21.80
N ILE A 251 6.89 5.91 22.55
CA ILE A 251 5.79 6.76 23.05
C ILE A 251 6.19 7.36 24.40
N ALA A 252 6.61 8.64 24.39
CA ALA A 252 6.93 9.39 25.60
C ALA A 252 5.71 10.10 26.23
N GLU A 253 4.58 10.15 25.50
CA GLU A 253 3.37 10.89 25.89
C GLU A 253 2.18 9.93 26.11
N PRO A 254 1.22 10.28 26.98
CA PRO A 254 -0.02 9.53 27.10
C PRO A 254 -0.71 9.36 25.73
N SER A 255 -1.27 8.18 25.52
CA SER A 255 -2.00 7.82 24.32
C SER A 255 -3.24 8.70 24.16
N THR A 256 -3.42 9.23 22.95
CA THR A 256 -4.64 9.91 22.52
C THR A 256 -5.64 8.94 21.87
N THR A 257 -5.40 7.64 22.01
CA THR A 257 -6.27 6.58 21.48
C THR A 257 -7.28 6.12 22.52
N PHE A 258 -8.52 5.95 22.06
CA PHE A 258 -9.64 5.48 22.87
C PHE A 258 -10.16 4.18 22.30
N ARG A 259 -10.29 3.16 23.14
CA ARG A 259 -10.71 1.82 22.74
C ARG A 259 -11.97 1.38 23.44
N ARG A 260 -12.79 0.65 22.70
CA ARG A 260 -14.02 0.03 23.20
C ARG A 260 -14.16 -1.37 22.61
N VAL A 261 -14.57 -2.32 23.43
CA VAL A 261 -14.97 -3.65 22.97
C VAL A 261 -16.44 -3.61 22.57
N ILE A 262 -16.76 -4.10 21.37
CA ILE A 262 -18.10 -4.21 20.82
C ILE A 262 -18.34 -5.68 20.45
N ASN A 263 -19.16 -6.36 21.25
CA ASN A 263 -19.36 -7.81 21.17
C ASN A 263 -19.98 -8.30 19.84
N GLY A 264 -20.61 -7.42 19.06
CA GLY A 264 -21.18 -7.73 17.74
C GLY A 264 -20.22 -7.53 16.56
N ALA A 265 -19.00 -7.04 16.80
CA ALA A 265 -18.03 -6.73 15.74
C ALA A 265 -17.02 -7.87 15.49
N GLN A 266 -17.26 -9.08 15.99
CA GLN A 266 -16.32 -10.22 15.95
C GLN A 266 -16.07 -10.74 14.53
N TYR A 267 -17.06 -10.58 13.64
CA TYR A 267 -17.00 -11.04 12.26
C TYR A 267 -16.55 -9.96 11.27
N ILE A 268 -16.38 -8.72 11.75
CA ILE A 268 -15.99 -7.60 10.91
C ILE A 268 -14.47 -7.60 10.77
N SER A 269 -13.97 -7.46 9.54
CA SER A 269 -12.54 -7.47 9.26
C SER A 269 -11.82 -6.28 9.91
N THR A 270 -10.56 -6.50 10.30
CA THR A 270 -9.69 -5.42 10.79
C THR A 270 -9.50 -4.33 9.72
N ASN A 271 -9.31 -3.10 10.17
CA ASN A 271 -9.32 -1.86 9.38
C ASN A 271 -10.69 -1.42 8.84
N SER A 272 -11.77 -2.13 9.14
CA SER A 272 -13.13 -1.66 8.85
C SER A 272 -13.46 -0.40 9.66
N ILE A 273 -14.41 0.38 9.18
CA ILE A 273 -14.83 1.64 9.79
C ILE A 273 -16.29 1.53 10.25
N LEU A 274 -16.56 1.98 11.47
CA LEU A 274 -17.89 2.12 12.04
C LEU A 274 -18.25 3.60 12.15
N ALA A 275 -19.47 3.96 11.75
CA ALA A 275 -19.97 5.32 11.87
C ALA A 275 -20.97 5.47 13.02
N ASN A 276 -20.99 6.66 13.62
CA ASN A 276 -21.88 7.03 14.72
C ASN A 276 -21.73 6.11 15.95
N VAL A 277 -20.49 5.73 16.26
CA VAL A 277 -20.16 4.96 17.45
C VAL A 277 -19.73 5.89 18.56
N ASN A 278 -20.30 5.65 19.74
CA ASN A 278 -19.92 6.34 20.96
C ASN A 278 -18.75 5.60 21.63
N MET A 279 -17.65 6.34 21.85
CA MET A 279 -16.40 5.85 22.42
C MET A 279 -16.12 6.57 23.74
N PRO A 280 -15.60 5.90 24.77
CA PRO A 280 -15.24 6.58 26.01
C PRO A 280 -14.13 7.64 25.79
N TYR A 281 -14.26 8.79 26.43
CA TYR A 281 -13.30 9.89 26.36
C TYR A 281 -12.75 10.23 27.75
N PHE A 282 -11.43 10.22 27.90
CA PHE A 282 -10.73 10.71 29.10
C PHE A 282 -9.45 11.41 28.70
N ALA A 283 -9.31 12.68 29.06
CA ALA A 283 -8.13 13.48 28.79
C ALA A 283 -7.68 14.22 30.04
N VAL A 284 -6.37 14.23 30.29
CA VAL A 284 -5.78 14.99 31.40
C VAL A 284 -5.21 16.29 30.84
N ASP A 285 -5.75 17.41 31.31
CA ASP A 285 -5.35 18.74 30.89
C ASP A 285 -4.14 19.24 31.70
N ALA A 286 -4.06 18.88 32.99
CA ALA A 286 -2.92 19.18 33.85
C ALA A 286 -2.67 18.07 34.87
N PHE A 287 -1.40 17.81 35.17
CA PHE A 287 -0.98 16.85 36.18
C PHE A 287 0.26 17.40 36.88
N GLU A 288 0.18 17.57 38.20
CA GLU A 288 1.26 18.10 39.03
C GLU A 288 1.38 17.29 40.32
N TRP A 289 2.58 16.80 40.64
CA TRP A 289 2.82 16.14 41.92
C TRP A 289 2.79 17.13 43.07
N VAL A 290 2.05 16.81 44.13
CA VAL A 290 1.97 17.63 45.34
C VAL A 290 3.18 17.38 46.21
N ARG A 291 3.91 18.44 46.54
CA ARG A 291 5.13 18.34 47.36
C ARG A 291 4.84 17.91 48.79
N ASP A 292 3.80 18.46 49.42
CA ASP A 292 3.40 18.15 50.80
C ASP A 292 1.92 17.72 50.89
N PRO A 293 1.63 16.40 50.92
CA PRO A 293 0.28 15.87 51.00
C PRO A 293 -0.54 16.38 52.19
N HIS A 294 0.10 16.69 53.31
CA HIS A 294 -0.59 17.11 54.54
C HIS A 294 -1.28 18.47 54.40
N GLN A 295 -0.87 19.29 53.43
CA GLN A 295 -1.47 20.61 53.18
C GLN A 295 -2.74 20.54 52.34
N VAL A 296 -2.91 19.49 51.54
CA VAL A 296 -4.01 19.37 50.57
C VAL A 296 -5.05 18.31 50.95
N LEU A 297 -4.64 17.26 51.67
CA LEU A 297 -5.54 16.18 52.05
C LEU A 297 -6.48 16.62 53.18
N THR A 298 -7.77 16.34 53.02
CA THR A 298 -8.76 16.59 54.07
C THR A 298 -8.79 15.45 55.10
N ASN A 299 -9.29 15.75 56.30
CA ASN A 299 -9.52 14.73 57.34
C ASN A 299 -10.46 13.60 56.90
N LYS A 300 -11.33 13.84 55.91
CA LYS A 300 -12.23 12.82 55.33
C LYS A 300 -11.52 11.92 54.33
N GLN A 301 -10.49 12.42 53.65
CA GLN A 301 -9.71 11.69 52.66
C GLN A 301 -8.61 10.83 53.25
N LEU A 302 -8.03 11.21 54.39
CA LEU A 302 -6.98 10.43 55.05
C LEU A 302 -7.37 8.96 55.32
N PRO A 303 -8.56 8.65 55.86
CA PRO A 303 -9.00 7.26 56.04
C PRO A 303 -9.11 6.46 54.75
N LEU A 304 -9.28 7.10 53.58
CA LEU A 304 -9.41 6.44 52.28
C LEU A 304 -8.11 5.80 51.78
N LEU A 305 -6.97 6.15 52.40
CA LEU A 305 -5.67 5.54 52.12
C LEU A 305 -5.48 4.18 52.84
N SER A 306 -6.41 3.78 53.70
CA SER A 306 -6.44 2.45 54.31
C SER A 306 -7.03 1.43 53.34
N GLN A 307 -6.46 0.23 53.21
CA GLN A 307 -6.99 -0.82 52.31
C GLN A 307 -8.45 -1.18 52.61
N ASN A 308 -8.87 -1.10 53.88
CA ASN A 308 -10.22 -1.45 54.32
C ASN A 308 -11.24 -0.31 54.16
N ALA A 309 -10.90 0.78 53.47
CA ALA A 309 -11.79 1.92 53.31
C ALA A 309 -13.09 1.59 52.55
N SER A 310 -13.03 0.71 51.55
CA SER A 310 -14.15 0.30 50.70
C SER A 310 -13.74 -0.88 49.81
N GLU A 311 -14.71 -1.65 49.31
CA GLU A 311 -14.48 -2.69 48.29
C GLU A 311 -13.99 -2.13 46.94
N TYR A 312 -14.24 -0.85 46.67
CA TYR A 312 -13.80 -0.14 45.45
C TYR A 312 -12.44 0.55 45.60
N ASN A 313 -11.74 0.27 46.70
CA ASN A 313 -10.47 0.90 46.98
C ASN A 313 -9.37 0.34 46.05
N PRO A 314 -8.62 1.18 45.32
CA PRO A 314 -7.52 0.72 44.46
C PRO A 314 -6.38 0.00 45.21
N PHE A 315 -6.35 0.10 46.54
CA PHE A 315 -5.28 -0.44 47.37
C PHE A 315 -5.55 -1.86 47.89
N ILE A 316 -6.73 -2.44 47.63
CA ILE A 316 -7.02 -3.85 47.94
C ILE A 316 -6.00 -4.81 47.27
N VAL A 317 -5.40 -4.34 46.17
CA VAL A 317 -4.33 -5.04 45.47
C VAL A 317 -3.00 -4.59 46.02
N ILE A 318 -2.20 -5.53 46.54
CA ILE A 318 -0.83 -5.29 46.99
C ILE A 318 0.11 -5.19 45.77
N GLY A 319 -0.04 -4.11 45.01
CA GLY A 319 0.75 -3.79 43.82
C GLY A 319 1.38 -2.40 43.90
N ASN A 320 2.62 -2.31 43.41
CA ASN A 320 3.33 -1.05 43.25
C ASN A 320 2.77 -0.27 42.05
N GLY A 321 2.40 0.99 42.26
CA GLY A 321 1.87 1.86 41.22
C GLY A 321 0.37 1.78 40.99
N THR A 322 -0.37 1.15 41.91
CA THR A 322 -1.83 1.28 41.97
C THR A 322 -2.21 2.69 42.45
N GLY A 323 -3.38 3.17 42.04
CA GLY A 323 -3.81 4.53 42.34
C GLY A 323 -5.12 4.89 41.68
N GLY A 324 -5.61 6.10 41.96
CA GLY A 324 -6.85 6.60 41.39
C GLY A 324 -7.13 8.04 41.76
N LEU A 325 -8.11 8.65 41.08
CA LEU A 325 -8.67 9.94 41.46
C LEU A 325 -9.33 9.80 42.84
N LEU A 326 -8.82 10.51 43.83
CA LEU A 326 -9.24 10.44 45.23
C LEU A 326 -10.61 11.10 45.41
N PRO A 327 -11.64 10.37 45.86
CA PRO A 327 -12.95 10.96 46.12
C PRO A 327 -12.94 11.79 47.41
N ASP A 328 -13.97 12.61 47.59
CA ASP A 328 -14.09 13.49 48.76
C ASP A 328 -14.51 12.73 50.04
N ALA A 329 -15.15 11.57 49.88
CA ALA A 329 -15.75 10.83 50.99
C ALA A 329 -15.62 9.31 50.92
N VAL A 330 -15.91 8.66 49.78
CA VAL A 330 -15.95 7.19 49.66
C VAL A 330 -15.55 6.74 48.25
N TRP A 331 -14.78 5.65 48.14
CA TRP A 331 -14.44 5.00 46.85
C TRP A 331 -15.66 4.34 46.20
N GLY A 332 -15.68 4.30 44.87
CA GLY A 332 -16.77 3.70 44.07
C GLY A 332 -17.79 4.72 43.58
N TYR A 333 -17.87 5.89 44.22
CA TYR A 333 -18.74 6.98 43.77
C TYR A 333 -17.95 8.00 42.95
N GLY A 334 -18.48 8.33 41.78
CA GLY A 334 -17.95 9.37 40.93
C GLY A 334 -18.18 10.79 41.46
N PRO A 335 -17.71 11.80 40.72
CA PRO A 335 -18.03 13.20 41.02
C PRO A 335 -19.54 13.43 40.99
N PHE A 336 -20.07 14.06 42.04
CA PHE A 336 -21.45 14.56 42.02
C PHE A 336 -21.57 15.62 40.92
N THR A 337 -22.31 15.33 39.86
CA THR A 337 -22.72 16.36 38.92
C THR A 337 -23.67 17.30 39.66
N PRO A 338 -23.35 18.60 39.78
CA PRO A 338 -24.21 19.53 40.50
C PRO A 338 -25.57 19.54 39.81
N VAL A 339 -26.59 19.05 40.51
CA VAL A 339 -27.98 19.15 40.08
C VAL A 339 -28.31 20.63 40.07
N ILE A 340 -28.22 21.27 38.90
CA ILE A 340 -28.61 22.67 38.75
C ILE A 340 -30.10 22.72 39.13
N PRO A 341 -30.50 23.48 40.17
CA PRO A 341 -31.89 23.57 40.58
C PRO A 341 -32.65 24.40 39.54
N GLY A 342 -33.10 23.72 38.48
CA GLY A 342 -34.02 24.20 37.46
C GLY A 342 -35.06 23.11 37.18
N PRO A 343 -36.20 23.45 36.55
CA PRO A 343 -37.29 22.51 36.27
C PRO A 343 -36.92 21.42 35.25
N VAL A 344 -35.69 21.42 34.74
CA VAL A 344 -35.08 20.35 33.96
C VAL A 344 -33.98 19.78 34.83
N LEU A 345 -34.15 18.54 35.29
CA LEU A 345 -33.12 17.74 35.94
C LEU A 345 -31.79 17.97 35.18
N GLY A 346 -30.73 18.39 35.89
CA GLY A 346 -29.49 18.89 35.27
C GLY A 346 -29.04 18.04 34.09
N ASP A 347 -28.66 18.70 32.98
CA ASP A 347 -28.37 18.05 31.71
C ASP A 347 -27.35 16.91 31.89
N PRO A 348 -27.78 15.63 31.84
CA PRO A 348 -26.90 14.47 32.05
C PRO A 348 -25.87 14.30 30.93
N HIS A 349 -25.92 15.17 29.91
CA HIS A 349 -24.98 15.22 28.79
C HIS A 349 -23.86 16.25 28.98
N LEU A 350 -23.68 16.79 30.20
CA LEU A 350 -22.54 17.67 30.49
C LEU A 350 -21.23 16.88 30.57
N LEU A 351 -20.24 17.36 29.81
CA LEU A 351 -18.86 16.89 29.89
C LEU A 351 -18.32 17.17 31.31
N ILE A 352 -17.80 16.14 31.99
CA ILE A 352 -17.16 16.33 33.30
C ILE A 352 -15.82 17.03 33.05
N SER A 353 -15.62 18.19 33.67
CA SER A 353 -14.36 18.92 33.66
C SER A 353 -14.11 19.47 35.06
N GLU A 354 -13.14 18.90 35.75
CA GLU A 354 -12.84 19.27 37.13
C GLU A 354 -11.36 19.01 37.47
N THR A 355 -10.98 19.36 38.70
CA THR A 355 -9.65 19.12 39.24
C THR A 355 -9.79 18.33 40.53
N ARG A 356 -9.11 17.18 40.62
CA ARG A 356 -9.13 16.29 41.79
C ARG A 356 -7.72 15.90 42.19
N LEU A 357 -7.59 15.53 43.47
CA LEU A 357 -6.40 14.86 43.94
C LEU A 357 -6.35 13.44 43.35
N PHE A 358 -5.16 12.97 43.03
CA PHE A 358 -4.88 11.61 42.60
C PHE A 358 -3.92 10.98 43.60
N THR A 359 -4.21 9.76 44.04
CA THR A 359 -3.37 9.01 44.96
C THR A 359 -2.60 7.95 44.20
N PHE A 360 -1.29 7.88 44.42
CA PHE A 360 -0.40 6.90 43.80
C PHE A 360 0.36 6.13 44.88
N ARG A 361 0.18 4.82 44.93
CA ARG A 361 0.75 3.95 45.96
C ARG A 361 2.13 3.45 45.59
N ILE A 362 3.04 3.55 46.55
CA ILE A 362 4.39 2.98 46.50
C ILE A 362 4.60 2.13 47.77
N TRP A 363 4.80 0.85 47.53
CA TRP A 363 5.15 -0.17 48.50
C TRP A 363 6.66 -0.17 48.74
N PHE A 364 7.04 0.01 50.01
CA PHE A 364 8.40 -0.18 50.48
C PHE A 364 8.47 -1.46 51.31
N PRO A 365 9.18 -2.51 50.83
CA PRO A 365 9.34 -3.74 51.59
C PRO A 365 10.17 -3.47 52.85
N TRP A 366 9.91 -4.20 53.93
CA TRP A 366 10.73 -4.11 55.13
C TRP A 366 12.16 -4.55 54.83
N SER A 367 13.11 -3.64 55.06
CA SER A 367 14.52 -3.88 54.73
C SER A 367 15.21 -4.89 55.65
N THR A 368 14.59 -5.32 56.75
CA THR A 368 15.15 -6.35 57.65
C THR A 368 14.09 -7.02 58.52
N PRO A 369 14.17 -8.34 58.78
CA PRO A 369 13.19 -9.08 59.59
C PRO A 369 13.25 -8.83 61.11
N TYR A 370 14.01 -7.82 61.60
CA TYR A 370 14.41 -7.74 63.01
C TYR A 370 14.11 -6.42 63.77
N TYR A 371 13.21 -5.55 63.31
CA TYR A 371 12.85 -4.34 64.08
C TYR A 371 11.35 -4.09 64.19
N THR A 372 10.96 -3.64 65.39
CA THR A 372 9.60 -3.44 65.91
C THR A 372 8.89 -2.17 65.42
N ILE A 373 9.50 -1.38 64.52
CA ILE A 373 8.94 -0.12 64.01
C ILE A 373 9.29 0.00 62.53
N ALA A 374 8.28 -0.02 61.67
CA ALA A 374 8.45 0.20 60.23
C ALA A 374 9.01 1.61 59.96
N PRO A 375 10.06 1.77 59.14
CA PRO A 375 10.64 3.08 58.85
C PRO A 375 9.57 4.05 58.31
N PRO A 376 9.67 5.36 58.60
CA PRO A 376 8.73 6.34 58.08
C PRO A 376 8.81 6.40 56.56
N CYS A 377 7.70 6.79 55.91
CA CYS A 377 7.71 6.98 54.47
C CYS A 377 8.76 8.04 54.06
N PRO A 378 9.53 7.81 52.97
CA PRO A 378 10.55 8.74 52.53
C PRO A 378 10.01 10.16 52.31
N GLN A 379 10.84 11.15 52.61
CA GLN A 379 10.57 12.57 52.36
C GLN A 379 11.53 13.06 51.25
N ASN A 380 11.12 14.04 50.46
CA ASN A 380 11.86 14.54 49.29
C ASN A 380 12.25 13.43 48.29
N PHE A 381 11.34 12.49 48.02
CA PHE A 381 11.59 11.41 47.07
C PHE A 381 11.41 11.90 45.63
N THR A 382 12.39 11.64 44.77
CA THR A 382 12.28 11.94 43.34
C THR A 382 11.40 10.89 42.64
N ILE A 383 10.11 11.18 42.51
CA ILE A 383 9.12 10.25 41.91
C ILE A 383 9.24 10.18 40.38
N ASP A 384 9.50 11.33 39.77
CA ASP A 384 9.72 11.51 38.33
C ASP A 384 10.88 12.50 38.13
N PRO A 385 11.55 12.51 36.95
CA PRO A 385 12.64 13.43 36.69
C PRO A 385 12.23 14.90 36.94
N GLY A 386 12.90 15.54 37.90
CA GLY A 386 12.63 16.93 38.29
C GLY A 386 11.45 17.14 39.24
N SER A 387 10.82 16.07 39.76
CA SER A 387 9.70 16.15 40.71
C SER A 387 10.05 15.48 42.03
N GLU A 388 10.15 16.27 43.11
CA GLU A 388 10.33 15.77 44.48
C GLU A 388 9.01 15.83 45.26
N VAL A 389 8.67 14.72 45.92
CA VAL A 389 7.43 14.60 46.71
C VAL A 389 7.72 14.07 48.11
N ASN A 390 6.90 14.50 49.06
CA ASN A 390 6.79 13.85 50.35
C ASN A 390 5.71 12.78 50.29
N PHE A 391 6.01 11.60 50.82
CA PHE A 391 5.00 10.57 50.95
C PHE A 391 4.22 10.70 52.26
N ILE A 392 2.94 10.36 52.21
CA ILE A 392 2.13 10.13 53.40
C ILE A 392 2.01 8.63 53.65
N SER A 393 2.10 8.25 54.93
CA SER A 393 1.87 6.86 55.33
C SER A 393 0.39 6.54 55.33
N GLY A 394 0.04 5.38 54.75
CA GLY A 394 -1.22 4.71 55.05
C GLY A 394 -1.22 4.05 56.42
N SER A 395 -2.23 3.18 56.61
CA SER A 395 -2.26 2.23 57.72
C SER A 395 -1.03 1.33 57.73
N ASP A 396 -0.49 1.06 58.92
CA ASP A 396 0.64 0.17 59.12
C ASP A 396 0.22 -1.30 58.93
N TYR A 397 0.98 -2.05 58.12
CA TYR A 397 0.80 -3.50 57.93
C TYR A 397 1.93 -4.28 58.61
N SER A 398 1.67 -5.57 58.89
CA SER A 398 2.68 -6.49 59.42
C SER A 398 3.80 -6.84 58.43
N GLU A 399 3.61 -6.57 57.14
CA GLU A 399 4.52 -6.99 56.05
C GLU A 399 5.21 -5.82 55.33
N GLY A 400 4.83 -4.58 55.66
CA GLY A 400 5.25 -3.41 54.89
C GLY A 400 4.59 -2.12 55.38
N ARG A 401 4.98 -1.00 54.76
CA ARG A 401 4.28 0.28 54.90
C ARG A 401 3.83 0.75 53.53
N ASP A 402 2.55 1.08 53.42
CA ASP A 402 1.99 1.75 52.25
C ASP A 402 2.35 3.24 52.30
N CYS A 403 3.06 3.72 51.29
CA CYS A 403 3.38 5.13 51.14
C CYS A 403 2.68 5.70 49.90
N PHE A 404 2.06 6.86 50.03
CA PHE A 404 1.26 7.45 48.97
C PHE A 404 1.84 8.80 48.54
N ALA A 405 2.03 8.95 47.23
CA ALA A 405 2.22 10.24 46.59
C ALA A 405 0.86 10.80 46.17
N ILE A 406 0.71 12.12 46.27
CA ILE A 406 -0.49 12.83 45.86
C ILE A 406 -0.15 13.69 44.64
N ALA A 407 -1.04 13.73 43.66
CA ALA A 407 -0.98 14.66 42.54
C ALA A 407 -2.26 15.47 42.45
N ASN A 408 -2.17 16.67 41.89
CA ASN A 408 -3.31 17.46 41.45
C ASN A 408 -3.54 17.18 39.96
N VAL A 409 -4.76 16.77 39.60
CA VAL A 409 -5.10 16.33 38.25
C VAL A 409 -6.33 17.08 37.76
N SER A 410 -6.15 17.90 36.73
CA SER A 410 -7.24 18.54 35.99
C SER A 410 -7.53 17.70 34.76
N TYR A 411 -8.79 17.29 34.58
CA TYR A 411 -9.16 16.34 33.53
C TYR A 411 -10.54 16.61 32.96
N ARG A 412 -10.80 15.99 31.80
CA ARG A 412 -12.09 15.94 31.11
C ARG A 412 -12.49 14.51 30.85
N ALA A 413 -13.73 14.16 31.18
CA ALA A 413 -14.27 12.81 31.00
C ALA A 413 -15.68 12.86 30.40
N GLY A 414 -15.90 12.04 29.38
CA GLY A 414 -17.17 11.93 28.68
C GLY A 414 -17.13 10.86 27.60
N VAL A 415 -17.69 11.17 26.43
CA VAL A 415 -17.81 10.28 25.29
C VAL A 415 -17.48 11.02 24.00
N LEU A 416 -16.82 10.35 23.06
CA LEU A 416 -16.67 10.77 21.68
C LEU A 416 -17.78 10.16 20.84
N SER A 417 -18.52 10.97 20.09
CA SER A 417 -19.35 10.49 18.99
C SER A 417 -18.56 10.61 17.69
N CYS A 418 -18.17 9.49 17.11
CA CYS A 418 -17.25 9.42 15.99
C CYS A 418 -17.92 8.85 14.73
N GLN A 419 -17.60 9.43 13.57
CA GLN A 419 -18.08 8.93 12.28
C GLN A 419 -17.15 7.90 11.63
N ASN A 420 -15.87 7.87 12.02
CA ASN A 420 -14.85 7.02 11.41
C ASN A 420 -14.07 6.20 12.45
N CYS A 421 -14.78 5.49 13.31
CA CYS A 421 -14.15 4.60 14.29
C CYS A 421 -13.56 3.36 13.61
N LYS A 422 -12.29 3.04 13.86
CA LYS A 422 -11.61 1.95 13.16
C LYS A 422 -11.61 0.66 13.99
N ILE A 423 -11.93 -0.46 13.38
CA ILE A 423 -11.75 -1.78 14.01
C ILE A 423 -10.29 -2.19 13.90
N ILE A 424 -9.61 -2.35 15.03
CA ILE A 424 -8.17 -2.69 15.08
C ILE A 424 -7.91 -4.17 15.32
N SER A 425 -8.85 -4.87 15.96
CA SER A 425 -8.85 -6.32 16.18
C SER A 425 -10.30 -6.80 16.30
N PRO A 426 -10.58 -8.12 16.29
CA PRO A 426 -11.93 -8.62 16.52
C PRO A 426 -12.52 -8.00 17.79
N ASN A 427 -13.74 -7.45 17.68
CA ASN A 427 -14.45 -6.71 18.72
C ASN A 427 -13.84 -5.38 19.18
N VAL A 428 -12.61 -5.01 18.83
CA VAL A 428 -11.98 -3.79 19.36
C VAL A 428 -12.05 -2.67 18.35
N VAL A 429 -12.73 -1.61 18.76
CA VAL A 429 -12.86 -0.36 18.04
C VAL A 429 -11.92 0.65 18.66
N GLU A 430 -11.23 1.43 17.83
CA GLU A 430 -10.34 2.51 18.23
C GLU A 430 -10.77 3.82 17.58
N ALA A 431 -10.72 4.89 18.37
CA ALA A 431 -10.90 6.26 17.93
C ALA A 431 -9.69 7.11 18.33
N GLN A 432 -9.42 8.14 17.53
CA GLN A 432 -8.41 9.17 17.81
C GLN A 432 -9.13 10.52 17.92
N ALA A 433 -8.99 11.21 19.06
CA ALA A 433 -9.57 12.54 19.24
C ALA A 433 -8.63 13.65 18.72
N PRO A 434 -9.13 14.85 18.32
CA PRO A 434 -10.52 15.28 18.19
C PRO A 434 -10.93 15.66 16.75
N SER A 435 -10.12 15.41 15.70
CA SER A 435 -10.40 15.94 14.35
C SER A 435 -11.66 15.39 13.69
N GLU A 436 -12.12 14.20 14.09
CA GLU A 436 -13.24 13.49 13.44
C GLU A 436 -14.37 13.07 14.40
N CYS A 437 -14.33 13.55 15.64
CA CYS A 437 -15.31 13.18 16.68
C CYS A 437 -15.79 14.40 17.46
N SER A 438 -17.08 14.40 17.85
CA SER A 438 -17.61 15.38 18.80
C SER A 438 -17.51 14.85 20.23
N ILE A 439 -17.08 15.70 21.17
CA ILE A 439 -17.05 15.37 22.59
C ILE A 439 -18.41 15.74 23.19
N ILE A 440 -19.06 14.78 23.84
CA ILE A 440 -20.34 14.94 24.55
C ILE A 440 -20.22 14.35 25.96
N GLY A 441 -21.05 14.80 26.90
CA GLY A 441 -21.17 14.14 28.19
C GLY A 441 -21.99 12.86 28.11
N SER A 442 -21.91 12.07 29.17
CA SER A 442 -22.64 10.81 29.29
C SER A 442 -23.00 10.56 30.75
N PHE A 443 -24.18 9.97 30.93
CA PHE A 443 -24.73 9.56 32.22
C PHE A 443 -23.75 8.69 33.02
N PHE A 444 -23.08 7.73 32.37
CA PHE A 444 -22.18 6.80 33.03
C PHE A 444 -20.77 7.35 33.30
N SER A 445 -20.48 8.60 32.90
CA SER A 445 -19.12 9.15 33.05
C SER A 445 -18.72 9.27 34.52
N SER A 446 -19.66 9.67 35.38
CA SER A 446 -19.41 9.77 36.82
C SER A 446 -19.14 8.40 37.44
N ASP A 447 -20.04 7.43 37.22
CA ASP A 447 -19.88 6.08 37.76
C ASP A 447 -18.61 5.39 37.25
N ALA A 448 -18.28 5.58 35.96
CA ALA A 448 -17.05 5.08 35.38
C ALA A 448 -15.79 5.67 36.05
N LEU A 449 -15.79 6.96 36.40
CA LEU A 449 -14.71 7.58 37.16
C LEU A 449 -14.62 7.04 38.58
N GLY A 450 -15.77 6.79 39.24
CA GLY A 450 -15.83 6.19 40.57
C GLY A 450 -15.26 4.77 40.62
N MET A 451 -15.46 4.00 39.55
CA MET A 451 -14.99 2.61 39.41
C MET A 451 -13.59 2.48 38.81
N ALA A 452 -13.09 3.51 38.11
CA ALA A 452 -11.76 3.46 37.49
C ALA A 452 -10.62 3.03 38.44
N PRO A 453 -10.57 3.47 39.73
CA PRO A 453 -9.52 3.04 40.65
C PRO A 453 -9.48 1.52 40.89
N VAL A 454 -10.62 0.87 41.16
CA VAL A 454 -10.65 -0.59 41.38
C VAL A 454 -10.38 -1.37 40.11
N ILE A 455 -10.86 -0.89 38.96
CA ILE A 455 -10.59 -1.48 37.64
C ILE A 455 -9.08 -1.39 37.33
N ALA A 456 -8.46 -0.24 37.58
CA ALA A 456 -7.02 -0.04 37.44
C ALA A 456 -6.21 -0.98 38.34
N ALA A 457 -6.66 -1.21 39.58
CA ALA A 457 -6.04 -2.16 40.48
C ALA A 457 -6.14 -3.60 39.96
N ASN A 458 -7.27 -3.98 39.37
CA ASN A 458 -7.43 -5.30 38.73
C ASN A 458 -6.48 -5.51 37.54
N PHE A 459 -6.14 -4.45 36.80
CA PHE A 459 -5.13 -4.54 35.73
C PHE A 459 -3.77 -4.97 36.29
N PHE A 460 -3.38 -4.49 37.47
CA PHE A 460 -2.16 -4.92 38.16
C PHE A 460 -2.21 -6.35 38.67
N LEU A 461 -3.36 -6.83 39.17
CA LEU A 461 -3.49 -8.22 39.63
C LEU A 461 -3.28 -9.23 38.52
N THR A 462 -3.62 -8.84 37.31
CA THR A 462 -3.79 -9.74 36.17
C THR A 462 -2.75 -9.52 35.08
N ASP A 463 -1.92 -8.48 35.24
CA ASP A 463 -0.86 -8.08 34.32
C ASP A 463 -1.34 -7.86 32.88
N TYR A 464 -2.63 -7.54 32.69
CA TYR A 464 -3.20 -7.14 31.41
C TYR A 464 -3.56 -5.66 31.42
N ALA A 465 -3.55 -5.04 30.25
CA ALA A 465 -3.88 -3.62 30.07
C ALA A 465 -2.99 -2.62 30.82
N ILE A 466 -1.95 -3.06 31.54
CA ILE A 466 -0.92 -2.17 32.08
C ILE A 466 -0.14 -1.56 30.92
N PRO A 467 0.07 -0.23 30.90
CA PRO A 467 0.96 0.39 29.92
C PRO A 467 2.39 -0.16 30.07
N LEU A 468 2.96 -0.77 29.02
CA LEU A 468 4.30 -1.36 29.10
C LEU A 468 5.43 -0.31 29.07
N ASN A 469 5.23 0.80 28.37
CA ASN A 469 6.24 1.85 28.14
C ASN A 469 5.75 3.22 28.60
N TYR A 470 5.47 3.38 29.90
CA TYR A 470 4.98 4.66 30.42
C TYR A 470 6.08 5.72 30.63
N GLY A 471 7.35 5.31 30.83
CA GLY A 471 8.47 6.23 31.03
C GLY A 471 8.49 6.91 32.41
N THR A 472 7.40 7.57 32.82
CA THR A 472 7.24 8.28 34.10
C THR A 472 6.04 7.75 34.90
N ARG A 473 6.07 7.87 36.23
CA ARG A 473 4.96 7.51 37.11
C ARG A 473 3.72 8.37 36.81
N ARG A 474 3.91 9.63 36.43
CA ARG A 474 2.86 10.48 35.87
C ARG A 474 2.16 9.84 34.67
N ASN A 475 2.91 9.43 33.65
CA ASN A 475 2.33 8.82 32.45
C ASN A 475 1.63 7.49 32.76
N LEU A 476 2.19 6.69 33.68
CA LEU A 476 1.53 5.47 34.15
C LEU A 476 0.17 5.78 34.78
N ALA A 477 0.12 6.77 35.68
CA ALA A 477 -1.12 7.18 36.34
C ALA A 477 -2.17 7.66 35.33
N ILE A 478 -1.78 8.52 34.38
CA ILE A 478 -2.67 9.05 33.34
C ILE A 478 -3.21 7.91 32.46
N GLU A 479 -2.33 7.08 31.91
CA GLU A 479 -2.70 5.99 31.00
C GLU A 479 -3.57 4.95 31.68
N LEU A 480 -3.20 4.54 32.89
CA LEU A 480 -3.93 3.52 33.63
C LEU A 480 -5.34 4.01 33.99
N THR A 481 -5.46 5.26 34.44
CA THR A 481 -6.76 5.88 34.73
C THR A 481 -7.61 5.99 33.48
N SER A 482 -7.01 6.41 32.35
CA SER A 482 -7.69 6.49 31.06
C SER A 482 -8.24 5.13 30.64
N ARG A 483 -7.42 4.07 30.65
CA ARG A 483 -7.85 2.71 30.28
C ARG A 483 -8.93 2.17 31.20
N ALA A 484 -8.80 2.42 32.51
CA ALA A 484 -9.77 1.97 33.50
C ALA A 484 -11.12 2.70 33.36
N TYR A 485 -11.10 4.01 33.12
CA TYR A 485 -12.30 4.78 32.77
C TYR A 485 -12.95 4.24 31.49
N GLN A 486 -12.17 4.03 30.43
CA GLN A 486 -12.69 3.53 29.15
C GLN A 486 -13.37 2.16 29.31
N ALA A 487 -12.75 1.26 30.06
CA ALA A 487 -13.29 -0.06 30.36
C ALA A 487 -14.54 0.02 31.24
N GLY A 488 -14.51 0.83 32.29
CA GLY A 488 -15.64 1.03 33.21
C GLY A 488 -16.85 1.62 32.48
N TRP A 489 -16.65 2.70 31.73
CA TRP A 489 -17.71 3.34 30.95
C TRP A 489 -18.33 2.38 29.94
N ALA A 490 -17.52 1.62 29.21
CA ALA A 490 -18.02 0.64 28.24
C ALA A 490 -18.86 -0.46 28.93
N ALA A 491 -18.42 -0.96 30.08
CA ALA A 491 -19.16 -1.96 30.85
C ALA A 491 -20.49 -1.40 31.38
N PHE A 492 -20.51 -0.17 31.89
CA PHE A 492 -21.75 0.49 32.29
C PHE A 492 -22.70 0.71 31.11
N ALA A 493 -22.19 1.17 29.96
CA ALA A 493 -23.02 1.34 28.76
C ALA A 493 -23.63 0.02 28.30
N ASP A 494 -22.85 -1.06 28.29
CA ASP A 494 -23.29 -2.38 27.81
C ASP A 494 -24.24 -3.09 28.78
N LEU A 495 -24.09 -2.92 30.09
CA LEU A 495 -24.97 -3.52 31.11
C LEU A 495 -26.19 -2.65 31.44
N GLY A 496 -26.04 -1.33 31.40
CA GLY A 496 -27.01 -0.37 31.92
C GLY A 496 -28.04 0.10 30.90
N THR A 497 -27.75 0.01 29.59
CA THR A 497 -28.66 0.52 28.55
C THR A 497 -29.49 -0.59 27.90
N ILE A 498 -30.78 -0.28 27.70
CA ILE A 498 -31.73 -1.15 26.97
C ILE A 498 -31.86 -0.69 25.51
N GLY A 499 -31.42 0.53 25.19
CA GLY A 499 -31.40 1.08 23.84
C GLY A 499 -30.18 0.61 23.06
N THR A 500 -30.39 -0.05 21.93
CA THR A 500 -29.31 -0.38 21.00
C THR A 500 -29.52 0.39 19.71
N ASN A 501 -28.45 1.01 19.23
CA ASN A 501 -28.45 1.68 17.94
C ASN A 501 -27.88 0.74 16.88
N ALA A 502 -28.41 0.87 15.66
CA ALA A 502 -27.86 0.22 14.49
C ALA A 502 -26.87 1.17 13.82
N VAL A 503 -25.63 0.74 13.66
CA VAL A 503 -24.57 1.55 13.01
C VAL A 503 -24.25 1.03 11.63
N THR A 504 -23.87 1.95 10.76
CA THR A 504 -23.37 1.60 9.42
C THR A 504 -21.91 1.16 9.52
N VAL A 505 -21.57 0.14 8.74
CA VAL A 505 -20.25 -0.47 8.71
C VAL A 505 -19.68 -0.29 7.30
N GLN A 506 -18.44 0.19 7.21
CA GLN A 506 -17.63 0.08 6.00
C GLN A 506 -16.60 -1.03 6.22
N ILE A 507 -16.75 -2.12 5.46
CA ILE A 507 -15.95 -3.32 5.61
C ILE A 507 -14.65 -3.16 4.83
N ALA A 508 -13.54 -3.41 5.51
CA ALA A 508 -12.23 -3.39 4.94
C ALA A 508 -11.95 -4.65 4.13
N LEU A 509 -11.64 -4.46 2.85
CA LEU A 509 -11.20 -5.52 1.96
C LEU A 509 -9.69 -5.45 1.73
N PRO A 510 -8.97 -6.56 1.90
CA PRO A 510 -7.55 -6.61 1.57
C PRO A 510 -7.37 -6.46 0.06
N THR A 511 -6.68 -5.40 -0.34
CA THR A 511 -6.34 -5.10 -1.74
C THR A 511 -4.84 -4.88 -1.88
N LEU A 512 -4.36 -4.81 -3.12
CA LEU A 512 -2.97 -4.48 -3.43
C LEU A 512 -2.93 -3.15 -4.15
N ARG A 513 -2.17 -2.20 -3.61
CA ARG A 513 -1.88 -0.94 -4.27
C ARG A 513 -0.72 -1.13 -5.23
N ALA A 514 -0.94 -0.77 -6.49
CA ALA A 514 0.15 -0.67 -7.45
C ALA A 514 0.96 0.59 -7.14
N LYS A 515 2.23 0.42 -6.81
CA LYS A 515 3.21 1.50 -6.67
C LYS A 515 4.18 1.42 -7.83
N THR A 516 4.13 2.43 -8.68
CA THR A 516 4.99 2.51 -9.85
C THR A 516 6.30 3.16 -9.47
N THR A 517 7.42 2.51 -9.78
CA THR A 517 8.76 3.07 -9.61
C THR A 517 9.06 3.98 -10.80
N HIS A 518 8.81 5.29 -10.65
CA HIS A 518 8.82 6.26 -11.76
C HIS A 518 10.12 6.21 -12.58
N TRP A 519 11.29 6.11 -11.93
CA TRP A 519 12.57 6.07 -12.64
C TRP A 519 12.70 4.88 -13.61
N ARG A 520 12.11 3.72 -13.28
CA ARG A 520 12.13 2.54 -14.16
C ARG A 520 11.28 2.76 -15.41
N VAL A 521 10.14 3.42 -15.25
CA VAL A 521 9.29 3.84 -16.39
C VAL A 521 10.00 4.90 -17.23
N TYR A 522 10.65 5.89 -16.61
CA TYR A 522 11.44 6.88 -17.36
C TYR A 522 12.64 6.27 -18.08
N LEU A 523 13.34 5.32 -17.46
CA LEU A 523 14.39 4.56 -18.13
C LEU A 523 13.82 3.81 -19.34
N TRP A 524 12.70 3.11 -19.18
CA TRP A 524 12.01 2.41 -20.26
C TRP A 524 11.64 3.36 -21.42
N VAL A 525 11.06 4.53 -21.12
CA VAL A 525 10.74 5.57 -22.11
C VAL A 525 12.02 6.08 -22.78
N ALA A 526 13.05 6.43 -22.02
CA ALA A 526 14.31 6.95 -22.54
C ALA A 526 14.98 5.95 -23.49
N LEU A 527 14.95 4.66 -23.15
CA LEU A 527 15.46 3.57 -24.00
C LEU A 527 14.67 3.48 -25.32
N HIS A 528 13.34 3.55 -25.29
CA HIS A 528 12.52 3.56 -26.51
C HIS A 528 12.70 4.84 -27.35
N LEU A 529 12.81 6.01 -26.72
CA LEU A 529 13.09 7.28 -27.39
C LEU A 529 14.49 7.29 -28.02
N TRP A 530 15.49 6.70 -27.35
CA TRP A 530 16.83 6.56 -27.90
C TRP A 530 16.83 5.73 -29.19
N VAL A 531 16.12 4.60 -29.20
CA VAL A 531 15.95 3.79 -30.42
C VAL A 531 15.22 4.58 -31.50
N LEU A 532 14.17 5.35 -31.17
CA LEU A 532 13.50 6.23 -32.13
C LEU A 532 14.42 7.32 -32.71
N VAL A 533 15.28 7.94 -31.88
CA VAL A 533 16.25 8.95 -32.32
C VAL A 533 17.30 8.34 -33.25
N LEU A 534 17.82 7.16 -32.94
CA LEU A 534 18.72 6.41 -33.85
C LEU A 534 18.03 6.07 -35.17
N GLY A 535 16.75 5.72 -35.10
CA GLY A 535 15.88 5.51 -36.24
C GLY A 535 15.79 6.76 -37.14
N LEU A 536 15.45 7.91 -36.55
CA LEU A 536 15.34 9.19 -37.25
C LEU A 536 16.67 9.64 -37.85
N LEU A 537 17.77 9.57 -37.09
CA LEU A 537 19.11 9.94 -37.54
C LEU A 537 19.50 9.22 -38.82
N PHE A 538 19.19 7.93 -38.91
CA PHE A 538 19.49 7.18 -40.12
C PHE A 538 18.50 7.41 -41.24
N THR A 539 17.21 7.64 -40.97
CA THR A 539 16.32 8.09 -42.05
C THR A 539 16.81 9.40 -42.67
N TYR A 540 17.41 10.27 -41.86
CA TYR A 540 18.09 11.48 -42.31
C TYR A 540 19.33 11.15 -43.15
N ILE A 541 20.23 10.27 -42.67
CA ILE A 541 21.42 9.84 -43.45
C ILE A 541 21.01 9.20 -44.78
N GLN A 542 19.99 8.35 -44.78
CA GLN A 542 19.44 7.69 -45.96
C GLN A 542 18.86 8.70 -46.95
N SER A 543 18.24 9.79 -46.47
CA SER A 543 17.71 10.85 -47.36
C SER A 543 18.79 11.58 -48.15
N HIS A 544 20.06 11.45 -47.76
CA HIS A 544 21.24 11.98 -48.46
C HIS A 544 21.95 10.94 -49.34
N CYS A 545 21.38 9.74 -49.54
CA CYS A 545 21.86 8.79 -50.54
C CYS A 545 21.15 9.04 -51.88
N GLU A 546 21.87 8.87 -53.00
CA GLU A 546 21.37 9.17 -54.35
C GLU A 546 20.33 8.15 -54.84
N HIS A 547 20.40 6.91 -54.36
CA HIS A 547 19.47 5.87 -54.77
C HIS A 547 18.13 5.99 -54.02
N SER A 548 17.04 5.97 -54.80
CA SER A 548 15.70 5.89 -54.26
C SER A 548 15.54 4.63 -53.44
N TRP A 549 14.64 4.69 -52.48
CA TRP A 549 14.37 3.59 -51.57
C TRP A 549 13.98 2.33 -52.34
N VAL A 550 14.73 1.26 -52.07
CA VAL A 550 14.40 -0.07 -52.57
C VAL A 550 13.29 -0.70 -51.73
N ASP A 551 12.10 -0.80 -52.30
CA ASP A 551 10.91 -1.34 -51.63
C ASP A 551 10.93 -2.87 -51.50
N ASP A 552 11.65 -3.56 -52.39
CA ASP A 552 11.79 -5.02 -52.39
C ASP A 552 13.25 -5.43 -52.22
N PRO A 553 13.62 -6.10 -51.09
CA PRO A 553 14.99 -6.55 -50.85
C PRO A 553 15.47 -7.57 -51.90
N ILE A 554 14.56 -8.29 -52.56
CA ILE A 554 14.87 -9.20 -53.67
C ILE A 554 15.24 -8.38 -54.91
N MET A 555 14.50 -7.30 -55.17
CA MET A 555 14.85 -6.38 -56.27
C MET A 555 16.16 -5.66 -55.99
N ALA A 556 16.50 -5.37 -54.73
CA ALA A 556 17.75 -4.70 -54.37
C ALA A 556 19.00 -5.35 -54.99
N VAL A 557 19.02 -6.67 -55.11
CA VAL A 557 20.13 -7.40 -55.75
C VAL A 557 20.36 -6.97 -57.19
N PHE A 558 19.30 -6.58 -57.92
CA PHE A 558 19.39 -6.10 -59.31
C PHE A 558 19.72 -4.61 -59.42
N TRP A 559 19.43 -3.81 -58.39
CA TRP A 559 19.66 -2.35 -58.39
C TRP A 559 20.99 -1.94 -57.76
N LEU A 560 21.67 -2.84 -57.06
CA LEU A 560 22.97 -2.57 -56.46
C LEU A 560 24.06 -2.61 -57.53
N ASP A 561 24.75 -1.49 -57.72
CA ASP A 561 26.00 -1.46 -58.48
C ASP A 561 27.09 -2.21 -57.69
N THR A 562 27.19 -3.52 -57.92
CA THR A 562 28.16 -4.41 -57.27
C THR A 562 29.60 -4.16 -57.73
N ARG A 563 29.83 -3.27 -58.72
CA ARG A 563 31.17 -2.93 -59.22
C ARG A 563 32.10 -2.37 -58.15
N ALA A 564 31.57 -1.76 -57.10
CA ALA A 564 32.35 -1.26 -55.97
C ALA A 564 32.73 -2.35 -54.94
N ALA A 565 31.98 -3.45 -54.89
CA ALA A 565 32.13 -4.52 -53.89
C ALA A 565 32.83 -5.78 -54.44
N LEU A 566 32.79 -5.98 -55.76
CA LEU A 566 33.62 -6.96 -56.44
C LEU A 566 35.05 -6.40 -56.55
N PRO A 567 36.09 -7.09 -56.06
CA PRO A 567 37.46 -6.75 -56.45
C PRO A 567 37.48 -6.73 -57.99
N ARG A 568 38.27 -5.85 -58.61
CA ARG A 568 38.47 -5.82 -60.07
C ARG A 568 39.01 -7.19 -60.53
N VAL A 569 38.13 -8.16 -60.67
CA VAL A 569 38.36 -9.37 -61.44
C VAL A 569 38.27 -8.87 -62.85
N SER A 570 39.40 -8.90 -63.56
CA SER A 570 39.46 -8.62 -64.99
C SER A 570 38.31 -9.35 -65.65
N ASP A 571 37.47 -8.61 -66.38
CA ASP A 571 36.33 -9.18 -67.07
C ASP A 571 36.85 -10.33 -67.95
N PRO A 572 36.45 -11.60 -67.69
CA PRO A 572 36.96 -12.74 -68.43
C PRO A 572 36.59 -12.68 -69.92
N TRP A 573 35.71 -11.74 -70.30
CA TRP A 573 35.27 -11.51 -71.68
C TRP A 573 35.94 -10.30 -72.35
N GLN A 574 36.91 -9.63 -71.71
CA GLN A 574 37.71 -8.62 -72.41
C GLN A 574 38.58 -9.29 -73.48
N PRO A 575 38.47 -8.90 -74.76
CA PRO A 575 39.33 -9.42 -75.83
C PRO A 575 40.78 -9.05 -75.53
N GLY A 576 41.64 -10.05 -75.28
CA GLY A 576 43.06 -9.87 -74.95
C GLY A 576 43.44 -10.20 -73.50
N THR A 577 42.50 -10.62 -72.65
CA THR A 577 42.83 -11.18 -71.34
C THR A 577 43.37 -12.60 -71.51
N GLU A 578 44.67 -12.79 -71.30
CA GLU A 578 45.35 -14.08 -71.44
C GLU A 578 44.90 -14.99 -70.28
N ILE A 579 44.01 -15.94 -70.57
CA ILE A 579 43.57 -16.96 -69.61
C ILE A 579 44.77 -17.87 -69.37
N ARG A 580 45.35 -17.84 -68.16
CA ARG A 580 46.37 -18.81 -67.76
C ARG A 580 45.75 -20.22 -67.78
N GLU A 581 46.29 -21.10 -68.61
CA GLU A 581 45.82 -22.49 -68.81
C GLU A 581 45.83 -23.37 -67.55
N ASN A 582 46.37 -22.92 -66.42
CA ASN A 582 46.45 -23.70 -65.18
C ASN A 582 45.18 -23.63 -64.30
N GLU A 583 44.14 -22.87 -64.67
CA GLU A 583 42.86 -22.81 -63.94
C GLU A 583 41.66 -23.14 -64.85
N MET A 584 41.85 -24.04 -65.82
CA MET A 584 40.75 -24.56 -66.63
C MET A 584 39.95 -25.59 -65.80
N LEU A 585 38.73 -25.23 -65.38
CA LEU A 585 37.76 -26.18 -64.83
C LEU A 585 37.33 -27.13 -65.96
N ILE A 586 37.92 -28.33 -65.96
CA ILE A 586 37.52 -29.42 -66.85
C ILE A 586 36.17 -29.94 -66.35
N LEU A 587 35.11 -29.70 -67.13
CA LEU A 587 33.84 -30.41 -66.98
C LEU A 587 34.00 -31.80 -67.58
N GLU A 588 34.43 -32.75 -66.76
CA GLU A 588 34.44 -34.16 -67.13
C GLU A 588 33.00 -34.69 -67.15
N HIS A 589 32.53 -35.08 -68.32
CA HIS A 589 31.28 -35.81 -68.48
C HIS A 589 31.57 -37.29 -68.22
N ASN A 590 31.19 -37.79 -67.04
CA ASN A 590 31.16 -39.23 -66.81
C ASN A 590 29.92 -39.83 -67.48
N GLU A 591 30.09 -41.00 -68.12
CA GLU A 591 29.08 -41.75 -68.89
C GLU A 591 27.83 -42.22 -68.10
N ALA A 592 27.60 -41.70 -66.89
CA ALA A 592 26.44 -41.98 -66.05
C ALA A 592 25.51 -40.76 -65.81
N GLY A 593 25.76 -39.61 -66.44
CA GLY A 593 24.78 -38.50 -66.47
C GLY A 593 24.51 -37.83 -65.11
N GLN A 594 25.50 -37.72 -64.23
CA GLN A 594 25.42 -36.90 -63.01
C GLN A 594 26.50 -35.82 -63.01
N GLN A 595 26.07 -34.55 -62.91
CA GLN A 595 26.95 -33.41 -62.71
C GLN A 595 27.30 -33.27 -61.22
N SER A 596 28.59 -33.39 -60.89
CA SER A 596 29.12 -32.93 -59.60
C SER A 596 30.21 -31.89 -59.84
N VAL A 597 30.04 -30.71 -59.27
CA VAL A 597 31.08 -29.68 -59.21
C VAL A 597 31.88 -29.89 -57.93
N GLN A 598 33.17 -30.24 -58.04
CA GLN A 598 34.12 -30.08 -56.95
C GLN A 598 34.72 -28.67 -57.03
N VAL A 599 34.72 -27.97 -55.89
CA VAL A 599 35.31 -26.63 -55.72
C VAL A 599 36.74 -26.77 -55.26
#